data_AF-A0A6G9AFD0-F1
#
_entry.id   AF-A0A6G9AFD0-F1
#
_cell.length_a   1.000
_cell.length_b   1.000
_cell.length_c   1.000
_cell.angle_alpha   90.00
_cell.angle_beta   90.00
_cell.angle_gamma   90.00
#
_symmetry.space_group_name_H-M   'P 1'
#
loop_
_entity.id
_entity.type
_entity.pdbx_description
1 polymer ?
#
loop_
_entity_poly.entity_id
_entity_poly.type
_entity_poly.pdbx_seq_one_letter_code
_entity_poly.pdbx_strand_id
1 'polypeptide(L)' 'MTTSQKQSRSTKHIIRVMFDVMDPAKTCLRTDEDLSVAAPDPDEAIEYVYTEMKRQFKRSDILLARVRICA' A
#
# COMPACT_ATOMS: atom_id res chain seq x y z
N MET A 1 15.43 7.41 19.60
CA MET A 1 14.27 6.56 19.27
C MET A 1 14.21 6.42 17.77
N THR A 2 14.82 5.39 17.19
CA THR A 2 14.61 5.04 15.78
C THR A 2 14.72 3.53 15.68
N THR A 3 13.56 2.91 15.52
CA THR A 3 13.33 1.47 15.64
C THR A 3 14.06 0.70 14.54
N SER A 4 14.82 -0.30 14.98
CA SER A 4 15.52 -1.31 14.19
C SER A 4 14.62 -1.93 13.12
N GLN A 5 15.07 -1.91 11.86
CA GLN A 5 14.59 -2.84 10.84
C GLN A 5 15.58 -4.01 10.74
N LYS A 6 15.17 -5.14 11.31
CA LYS A 6 15.86 -6.43 11.21
C LYS A 6 15.60 -6.98 9.80
N GLN A 7 16.57 -6.82 8.90
CA GLN A 7 16.50 -7.24 7.51
C GLN A 7 16.73 -8.77 7.41
N SER A 8 15.64 -9.53 7.43
CA SER A 8 15.64 -10.97 7.19
C SER A 8 15.71 -11.26 5.68
N ARG A 9 16.93 -11.46 5.18
CA ARG A 9 17.41 -12.36 4.10
C ARG A 9 16.52 -12.83 2.93
N SER A 10 15.51 -12.08 2.52
CA SER A 10 15.06 -11.97 1.13
C SER A 10 15.33 -10.53 0.73
N THR A 11 15.96 -10.28 -0.43
CA THR A 11 16.33 -8.92 -0.86
C THR A 11 15.05 -8.12 -1.09
N LYS A 12 14.57 -7.43 -0.05
CA LYS A 12 13.42 -6.53 -0.17
C LYS A 12 13.82 -5.40 -1.10
N HIS A 13 13.06 -5.23 -2.17
CA HIS A 13 13.21 -4.11 -3.08
C HIS A 13 12.16 -3.05 -2.73
N ILE A 14 12.46 -1.79 -2.98
CA ILE A 14 11.48 -0.72 -2.81
C ILE A 14 10.54 -0.80 -4.00
N ILE A 15 9.27 -1.10 -3.74
CA ILE A 15 8.22 -1.17 -4.74
C ILE A 15 7.31 0.03 -4.54
N ARG A 16 7.12 0.83 -5.58
CA ARG A 16 6.20 1.96 -5.57
C ARG A 16 4.84 1.51 -6.09
N VAL A 17 3.83 1.55 -5.24
CA VAL A 17 2.46 1.21 -5.59
C VAL A 17 1.65 2.50 -5.71
N MET A 18 1.13 2.78 -6.90
CA MET A 18 0.17 3.87 -7.13
C MET A 18 -1.25 3.31 -7.09
N PHE A 19 -2.19 4.01 -6.45
CA PHE A 19 -3.55 3.54 -6.26
C PHE A 19 -4.52 4.71 -5.99
N ASP A 20 -5.79 4.46 -6.26
CA ASP A 20 -6.90 5.29 -5.81
C ASP A 20 -7.57 4.62 -4.60
N VAL A 21 -8.00 5.41 -3.63
CA VAL A 21 -8.80 4.93 -2.50
C VAL A 21 -10.26 5.26 -2.77
N MET A 22 -11.11 4.24 -2.77
CA MET A 22 -12.55 4.37 -2.99
C MET A 22 -13.33 3.88 -1.79
N ASP A 23 -14.53 4.41 -1.61
CA ASP A 23 -15.50 3.89 -0.66
C ASP A 23 -16.40 2.82 -1.33
N PRO A 24 -17.20 2.04 -0.58
CA PRO A 24 -18.07 1.02 -1.17
C PRO A 24 -19.15 1.58 -2.10
N ALA A 25 -19.54 2.85 -1.96
CA ALA A 25 -20.40 3.55 -2.92
C ALA A 25 -19.67 3.95 -4.22
N LYS A 26 -18.41 3.52 -4.39
CA LYS A 26 -17.54 3.82 -5.53
C LYS A 26 -17.23 5.32 -5.69
N THR A 27 -17.27 6.08 -4.61
CA THR A 27 -16.76 7.46 -4.58
C THR A 27 -15.26 7.41 -4.33
N CYS A 28 -14.50 8.15 -5.12
CA CYS A 28 -13.07 8.31 -4.88
C CYS A 28 -12.86 9.17 -3.63
N LEU A 29 -12.25 8.59 -2.59
CA LEU A 29 -11.83 9.28 -1.37
C LEU A 29 -10.47 9.95 -1.57
N ARG A 30 -9.55 9.26 -2.26
CA ARG A 30 -8.27 9.79 -2.72
C ARG A 30 -7.94 9.23 -4.09
N THR A 31 -7.23 10.02 -4.88
CA THR A 31 -6.85 9.67 -6.25
C THR A 31 -5.38 9.94 -6.46
N ASP A 32 -4.73 9.12 -7.28
CA ASP A 32 -3.31 9.24 -7.63
C ASP A 32 -2.37 9.19 -6.41
N GLU A 33 -2.78 8.47 -5.36
CA GLU A 33 -1.91 8.24 -4.21
C GLU A 33 -0.81 7.25 -4.59
N ASP A 34 0.34 7.38 -3.95
CA ASP A 34 1.41 6.42 -4.08
C ASP A 34 2.08 6.12 -2.74
N LEU A 35 2.52 4.87 -2.58
CA LEU A 35 3.24 4.42 -1.41
C LEU A 35 4.41 3.55 -1.83
N SER A 36 5.59 3.90 -1.35
CA SER A 36 6.80 3.10 -1.55
C SER A 36 6.99 2.17 -0.36
N VAL A 37 6.95 0.86 -0.61
CA VAL A 37 7.04 -0.18 0.42
C VAL A 37 8.22 -1.09 0.12
N ALA A 38 8.97 -1.45 1.16
CA ALA A 38 10.01 -2.46 1.06
C ALA A 38 9.39 -3.86 1.17
N ALA A 39 9.19 -4.51 0.02
CA ALA A 39 8.56 -5.82 -0.07
C ALA A 39 9.41 -6.76 -0.96
N PRO A 40 9.33 -8.09 -0.76
CA PRO A 40 10.01 -9.06 -1.62
C PRO A 40 9.35 -9.17 -3.01
N ASP A 41 8.05 -8.86 -3.11
CA ASP A 41 7.28 -8.92 -4.35
C ASP A 41 6.14 -7.88 -4.38
N PRO A 42 5.56 -7.61 -5.57
CA PRO A 42 4.48 -6.64 -5.73
C PRO A 42 3.19 -6.99 -4.98
N ASP A 43 2.87 -8.26 -4.83
CA ASP A 43 1.64 -8.70 -4.16
C ASP A 43 1.70 -8.37 -2.67
N GLU A 44 2.81 -8.69 -1.99
CA GLU A 44 3.04 -8.32 -0.59
C GLU A 44 3.05 -6.79 -0.41
N ALA A 45 3.57 -6.03 -1.38
CA ALA A 45 3.51 -4.57 -1.37
C ALA A 45 2.06 -4.06 -1.41
N ILE A 46 1.20 -4.63 -2.25
CA ILE A 46 -0.22 -4.25 -2.36
C ILE A 46 -0.97 -4.59 -1.06
N GLU A 47 -0.74 -5.76 -0.47
CA GLU A 47 -1.37 -6.15 0.79
C GLU A 47 -0.99 -5.19 1.93
N TYR A 48 0.28 -4.78 1.99
CA TYR A 48 0.75 -3.79 2.94
C TYR A 48 0.06 -2.44 2.74
N VAL A 49 0.01 -1.94 1.50
CA VAL A 49 -0.69 -0.70 1.14
C VAL A 49 -2.15 -0.77 1.57
N TYR A 50 -2.84 -1.86 1.27
CA TYR A 50 -4.25 -2.03 1.63
C TYR A 50 -4.47 -2.02 3.14
N THR A 51 -3.62 -2.70 3.87
CA THR A 51 -3.67 -2.74 5.34
C THR A 51 -3.41 -1.36 5.94
N GLU A 52 -2.42 -0.64 5.42
CA GLU A 52 -2.10 0.70 5.89
C GLU A 52 -3.21 1.71 5.57
N MET A 53 -3.82 1.63 4.38
CA MET A 53 -4.97 2.48 4.05
C MET A 53 -6.16 2.19 4.98
N LYS A 54 -6.48 0.92 5.27
CA LYS A 54 -7.56 0.58 6.21
C LYS A 54 -7.30 1.19 7.59
N ARG A 55 -6.04 1.18 8.05
CA ARG A 55 -5.61 1.78 9.31
C ARG A 55 -5.73 3.30 9.31
N GLN A 56 -5.27 3.96 8.25
CA GLN A 56 -5.34 5.42 8.12
C GLN A 56 -6.77 5.94 8.10
N PHE A 57 -7.64 5.30 7.31
CA PHE A 57 -9.05 5.70 7.19
C PHE A 57 -9.92 5.18 8.35
N LYS A 58 -9.40 4.29 9.20
CA LYS A 58 -10.15 3.57 10.26
C LYS A 58 -11.42 2.89 9.70
N ARG A 59 -11.35 2.46 8.45
CA ARG A 59 -12.46 1.89 7.68
C ARG A 59 -11.99 0.59 7.06
N SER A 60 -12.77 -0.47 7.22
CA SER A 60 -12.50 -1.80 6.64
C SER A 60 -13.17 -2.01 5.29
N ASP A 61 -14.03 -1.08 4.88
CA ASP A 61 -14.86 -1.13 3.68
C ASP A 61 -14.29 -0.29 2.52
N ILE A 62 -13.10 0.30 2.70
CA ILE A 62 -12.41 0.99 1.61
C ILE A 62 -11.93 -0.03 0.57
N LEU A 63 -11.83 0.43 -0.68
CA LEU A 63 -11.35 -0.34 -1.81
C LEU A 63 -10.15 0.38 -2.43
N LEU A 64 -9.13 -0.38 -2.83
CA LEU A 64 -8.10 0.16 -3.70
C LEU A 64 -8.52 -0.04 -5.15
N ALA A 65 -8.46 1.02 -5.94
CA ALA A 65 -8.72 0.99 -7.37
C ALA A 65 -7.49 1.48 -8.13
N ARG A 66 -7.46 1.17 -9.44
CA ARG A 66 -6.38 1.60 -10.35
C ARG A 66 -4.96 1.34 -9.82
N VAL A 67 -4.79 0.21 -9.12
CA VAL A 67 -3.50 -0.21 -8.56
C VAL A 67 -2.49 -0.41 -9.69
N ARG A 68 -1.35 0.27 -9.61
CA ARG A 68 -0.24 0.19 -10.56
C ARG A 68 1.07 0.02 -9.80
N ILE A 69 1.90 -0.89 -10.27
CA ILE A 69 3.25 -1.07 -9.76
C ILE A 69 4.20 -0.27 -10.66
N CYS A 70 4.95 0.66 -10.07
CA CYS A 70 6.05 1.33 -10.72
C CYS A 70 7.36 0.63 -10.34
N ALA A 71 8.12 0.21 -11.36
CA ALA A 71 9.45 -0.37 -11.27
C ALA A 71 10.53 0.70 -11.46
#